data_AF-A0A3N8QE94-F1
#
_entry.id   AF-A0A3N8QE94-F1
#
_cell.length_a   1.000
_cell.length_b   1.000
_cell.length_c   1.000
_cell.angle_alpha   90.00
_cell.angle_beta   90.00
_cell.angle_gamma   90.00
#
_symmetry.space_group_name_H-M   'P 1'
#
loop_
_entity.id
_entity.type
_entity.pdbx_description
1 polymer ?
#
loop_
_entity_poly.entity_id
_entity_poly.type
_entity_poly.pdbx_seq_one_letter_code
_entity_poly.pdbx_strand_id
1 'polypeptide(L)'
;MNFDELVWVQPAVGEGWNVALDPVIWASVDALDAVWRGTSEYVGLDGRGSDQAEKYHAVGDFLRHAIGTRQIFVPTLSMIDGKAMFTDGRHRFAWLRDHGLRALPVEVHEDSLEVCKTSFETSERVGRFDPVAR
;
A
#
# COMPACT_ATOMS: atom_id res chain seq x y z
N MET A 1 11.75 -10.15 10.12
CA MET A 1 10.44 -9.50 10.33
C MET A 1 9.39 -10.51 9.91
N ASN A 2 8.37 -10.76 10.73
CA ASN A 2 7.32 -11.73 10.41
C ASN A 2 6.14 -11.00 9.76
N PHE A 3 6.04 -11.02 8.44
CA PHE A 3 4.96 -10.31 7.74
C PHE A 3 3.59 -10.97 7.92
N ASP A 4 3.53 -12.23 8.36
CA ASP A 4 2.27 -12.90 8.64
C ASP A 4 1.52 -12.29 9.85
N GLU A 5 2.22 -11.49 10.67
CA GLU A 5 1.66 -10.73 11.80
C GLU A 5 1.08 -9.37 11.40
N LEU A 6 1.13 -9.00 10.11
CA LEU A 6 0.51 -7.77 9.64
C LEU A 6 -1.01 -7.84 9.75
N VAL A 7 -1.61 -6.79 10.33
CA VAL A 7 -3.05 -6.58 10.32
C VAL A 7 -3.32 -5.30 9.55
N TRP A 8 -3.92 -5.45 8.37
CA TRP A 8 -4.23 -4.39 7.44
C TRP A 8 -5.63 -3.83 7.68
N VAL A 9 -5.79 -2.52 7.61
CA VAL A 9 -7.10 -1.85 7.76
C VAL A 9 -7.30 -0.78 6.70
N GLN A 10 -8.52 -0.61 6.22
CA GLN A 10 -8.91 0.59 5.47
C GLN A 10 -9.12 1.77 6.44
N PRO A 11 -8.73 2.99 6.07
CA PRO A 11 -9.14 4.19 6.79
C PRO A 11 -10.67 4.31 6.80
N ALA A 12 -11.24 4.74 7.93
CA ALA A 12 -12.68 4.94 8.01
C ALA A 12 -13.11 6.18 7.21
N VAL A 13 -14.28 6.12 6.59
CA VAL A 13 -14.93 7.32 6.05
C VAL A 13 -15.28 8.25 7.22
N GLY A 14 -15.01 9.54 7.09
CA GLY A 14 -15.30 10.52 8.14
C GLY A 14 -16.76 10.48 8.60
N GLU A 15 -16.99 10.73 9.89
CA GLU A 15 -18.33 10.72 10.47
C GLU A 15 -19.28 11.67 9.71
N GLY A 16 -20.47 11.19 9.35
CA GLY A 16 -21.48 11.96 8.62
C GLY A 16 -21.38 11.89 7.08
N TRP A 17 -20.38 11.20 6.53
CA TRP A 17 -20.25 10.97 5.10
C TRP A 17 -20.92 9.64 4.71
N ASN A 18 -21.93 9.70 3.84
CA ASN A 18 -22.60 8.51 3.30
C ASN A 18 -21.99 8.12 1.94
N VAL A 19 -20.71 7.73 1.96
CA VAL A 19 -19.97 7.30 0.77
C VAL A 19 -19.54 5.86 0.98
N ALA A 20 -19.67 5.03 -0.07
CA ALA A 20 -19.15 3.68 -0.04
C ALA A 20 -17.62 3.70 0.09
N LEU A 21 -17.05 2.72 0.80
CA LEU A 21 -15.61 2.55 0.85
C LEU A 21 -15.09 2.14 -0.53
N ASP A 22 -13.92 2.65 -0.89
CA ASP A 22 -13.21 2.21 -2.09
C ASP A 22 -12.87 0.72 -1.99
N PRO A 23 -12.93 -0.02 -3.12
CA PRO A 23 -12.62 -1.43 -3.14
C PRO A 23 -11.15 -1.68 -2.75
N VAL A 24 -10.91 -2.75 -1.98
CA VAL A 24 -9.57 -3.28 -1.73
C VAL A 24 -9.32 -4.53 -2.57
N ILE A 25 -8.16 -4.56 -3.22
CA ILE A 25 -7.62 -5.74 -3.88
C ILE A 25 -6.28 -6.11 -3.24
N TRP A 26 -5.86 -7.37 -3.41
CA TRP A 26 -4.54 -7.79 -3.00
C TRP A 26 -3.57 -7.67 -4.16
N ALA A 27 -2.53 -6.84 -4.00
CA ALA A 27 -1.54 -6.56 -5.01
C ALA A 27 -0.28 -7.42 -4.82
N SER A 28 0.24 -7.96 -5.92
CA SER A 28 1.63 -8.44 -5.97
C SER A 28 2.57 -7.24 -5.85
N VAL A 29 3.50 -7.31 -4.91
CA VAL A 29 4.46 -6.21 -4.66
C VAL A 29 5.33 -5.95 -5.89
N ASP A 30 5.83 -6.99 -6.54
CA ASP A 30 6.70 -6.83 -7.70
C ASP A 30 5.96 -6.27 -8.91
N ALA A 31 4.71 -6.72 -9.15
CA ALA A 31 3.90 -6.21 -10.25
C ALA A 31 3.51 -4.74 -10.01
N LEU A 32 3.11 -4.39 -8.78
CA LEU A 32 2.81 -3.00 -8.41
C LEU A 32 4.06 -2.11 -8.51
N ASP A 33 5.22 -2.57 -8.04
CA ASP A 33 6.47 -1.83 -8.18
C ASP A 33 6.83 -1.58 -9.65
N ALA A 34 6.67 -2.58 -10.52
CA ALA A 34 6.94 -2.44 -11.95
C ALA A 34 6.05 -1.37 -12.61
N VAL A 35 4.77 -1.32 -12.23
CA VAL A 35 3.79 -0.34 -12.74
C VAL A 35 4.06 1.05 -12.19
N TRP A 36 4.45 1.17 -10.92
CA TRP A 36 4.79 2.44 -10.27
C TRP A 36 6.15 3.01 -10.71
N ARG A 37 7.08 2.13 -11.10
CA ARG A 37 8.44 2.51 -11.50
C ARG A 37 8.43 3.48 -12.67
N GLY A 38 9.25 4.53 -12.56
CA GLY A 38 9.37 5.59 -13.56
C GLY A 38 8.40 6.77 -13.38
N THR A 39 7.58 6.77 -12.32
CA THR A 39 6.87 7.97 -11.88
C THR A 39 7.81 8.92 -11.15
N SER A 40 7.47 10.21 -11.10
CA SER A 40 8.23 11.22 -10.34
C SER A 40 8.16 11.02 -8.83
N GLU A 41 7.14 10.31 -8.35
CA GLU A 41 6.93 10.02 -6.92
C GLU A 41 7.60 8.73 -6.45
N TYR A 42 8.26 8.01 -7.37
CA TYR A 42 8.88 6.72 -7.11
C TYR A 42 9.90 6.81 -5.98
N VAL A 43 9.69 6.01 -4.94
CA VAL A 43 10.64 5.82 -3.84
C VAL A 43 11.44 4.56 -4.14
N GLY A 44 12.64 4.75 -4.66
CA GLY A 44 13.60 3.70 -4.92
C GLY A 44 14.18 3.09 -3.65
N LEU A 45 15.07 2.12 -3.84
CA LEU A 45 15.75 1.40 -2.76
C LEU A 45 16.37 2.38 -1.75
N ASP A 46 16.22 2.07 -0.47
CA ASP A 46 16.71 2.90 0.66
C ASP A 46 16.15 4.34 0.66
N GLY A 47 14.97 4.56 0.06
CA GLY A 47 14.32 5.88 0.03
C GLY A 47 14.78 6.80 -1.09
N ARG A 48 15.63 6.35 -2.02
CA ARG A 48 16.18 7.18 -3.11
C ARG A 48 15.09 7.75 -4.01
N GLY A 49 15.21 9.01 -4.42
CA GLY A 49 14.23 9.68 -5.29
C GLY A 49 13.03 10.26 -4.56
N SER A 50 12.90 10.01 -3.25
CA SER A 50 11.91 10.70 -2.41
C SER A 50 12.26 12.18 -2.24
N ASP A 51 11.27 13.04 -2.48
CA ASP A 51 11.28 14.48 -2.14
C ASP A 51 11.04 14.75 -0.64
N GLN A 52 10.59 13.74 0.11
CA GLN A 52 10.40 13.80 1.56
C GLN A 52 11.58 13.10 2.24
N ALA A 53 12.57 13.88 2.67
CA ALA A 53 13.72 13.39 3.43
C ALA A 53 13.28 12.69 4.72
N GLU A 54 14.03 11.67 5.15
CA GLU A 54 13.78 10.85 6.35
C GLU A 54 12.47 10.05 6.40
N LYS A 55 11.47 10.35 5.56
CA LYS A 55 10.15 9.70 5.61
C LYS A 55 10.24 8.18 5.44
N TYR A 56 11.10 7.70 4.54
CA TYR A 56 11.36 6.28 4.35
C TYR A 56 11.89 5.62 5.63
N HIS A 57 12.89 6.22 6.28
CA HIS A 57 13.48 5.69 7.51
C HIS A 57 12.50 5.73 8.69
N ALA A 58 11.78 6.84 8.86
CA ALA A 58 10.76 6.99 9.90
C ALA A 58 9.63 5.95 9.77
N VAL A 59 9.20 5.66 8.53
CA VAL A 59 8.22 4.60 8.27
C VAL A 59 8.80 3.22 8.60
N GLY A 60 10.06 2.97 8.27
CA GLY A 60 10.74 1.74 8.65
C GLY A 60 10.84 1.54 10.17
N ASP A 61 11.18 2.60 10.90
CA ASP A 61 11.19 2.59 12.36
C ASP A 61 9.80 2.30 12.92
N PHE A 62 8.77 2.96 12.40
CA PHE A 62 7.40 2.68 12.80
C PHE A 62 7.01 1.21 12.56
N LEU A 63 7.25 0.68 11.35
CA LEU A 63 6.86 -0.69 10.98
C LEU A 63 7.57 -1.75 11.82
N ARG A 64 8.84 -1.53 12.16
CA ARG A 64 9.60 -2.43 13.06
C ARG A 64 8.94 -2.61 14.43
N HIS A 65 8.27 -1.57 14.95
CA HIS A 65 7.61 -1.62 16.25
C HIS A 65 6.12 -1.96 16.15
N ALA A 66 5.49 -1.70 15.01
CA ALA A 66 4.05 -1.82 14.81
C ALA A 66 3.60 -3.22 14.38
N ILE A 67 4.43 -3.98 13.65
CA ILE A 67 4.07 -5.34 13.22
C ILE A 67 3.80 -6.24 14.42
N GLY A 68 2.68 -6.98 14.39
CA GLY A 68 2.20 -7.82 15.48
C GLY A 68 1.56 -7.07 16.66
N THR A 69 1.64 -5.73 16.72
CA THR A 69 1.13 -4.94 17.85
C THR A 69 0.12 -3.88 17.47
N ARG A 70 0.10 -3.43 16.20
CA ARG A 70 -0.77 -2.38 15.69
C ARG A 70 -1.31 -2.74 14.32
N GLN A 71 -2.49 -2.19 14.03
CA GLN A 71 -3.06 -2.19 12.69
C GLN A 71 -2.31 -1.20 11.79
N ILE A 72 -2.16 -1.56 10.53
CA ILE A 72 -1.47 -0.79 9.50
C ILE A 72 -2.47 -0.43 8.42
N PHE A 73 -2.59 0.86 8.09
CA PHE A 73 -3.46 1.26 7.00
C PHE A 73 -2.98 0.66 5.66
N VAL A 74 -3.92 0.23 4.84
CA VAL A 74 -3.64 -0.12 3.45
C VAL A 74 -3.14 1.12 2.70
N PRO A 75 -2.22 1.01 1.73
CA PRO A 75 -1.95 2.09 0.79
C PRO A 75 -3.16 2.35 -0.10
N THR A 76 -3.35 3.61 -0.49
CA THR A 76 -4.41 4.02 -1.43
C THR A 76 -3.77 4.49 -2.72
N LEU A 77 -4.26 4.02 -3.86
CA LEU A 77 -3.72 4.38 -5.16
C LEU A 77 -4.78 4.41 -6.26
N SER A 78 -4.41 5.04 -7.38
CA SER A 78 -5.18 5.06 -8.63
C SER A 78 -4.28 4.76 -9.82
N MET A 79 -4.87 4.57 -10.99
CA MET A 79 -4.16 4.40 -12.25
C MET A 79 -4.27 5.66 -13.10
N ILE A 80 -3.14 6.21 -13.54
CA ILE A 80 -3.06 7.36 -14.45
C ILE A 80 -2.05 7.03 -15.54
N ASP A 81 -2.48 7.10 -16.81
CA ASP A 81 -1.63 6.83 -17.99
C ASP A 81 -0.84 5.50 -17.91
N GLY A 82 -1.49 4.45 -17.39
CA GLY A 82 -0.87 3.13 -17.23
C GLY A 82 0.16 3.03 -16.09
N LYS A 83 0.24 4.06 -15.23
CA LYS A 83 1.09 4.09 -14.04
C LYS A 83 0.25 4.10 -12.77
N ALA A 84 0.76 3.45 -11.74
CA ALA A 84 0.17 3.50 -10.41
C ALA A 84 0.59 4.81 -9.74
N MET A 85 -0.37 5.53 -9.18
CA MET A 85 -0.18 6.78 -8.48
C MET A 85 -0.69 6.63 -7.05
N PHE A 86 0.18 6.82 -6.07
CA PHE A 86 -0.18 6.66 -4.67
C PHE A 86 -0.78 7.95 -4.12
N THR A 87 -2.00 7.87 -3.62
CA THR A 87 -2.61 8.95 -2.82
C THR A 87 -2.05 8.93 -1.40
N ASP A 88 -1.85 7.73 -0.82
CA ASP A 88 -1.19 7.54 0.47
C ASP A 88 -0.37 6.25 0.50
N GLY A 89 0.64 6.22 1.37
CA GLY A 89 1.33 4.99 1.72
C GLY A 89 2.50 4.59 0.83
N ARG A 90 2.95 5.46 -0.10
CA ARG A 90 4.08 5.14 -1.01
C ARG A 90 5.38 4.77 -0.30
N HIS A 91 5.74 5.44 0.81
CA HIS A 91 6.94 5.09 1.58
C HIS A 91 6.76 3.79 2.37
N ARG A 92 5.54 3.51 2.84
CA ARG A 92 5.20 2.23 3.50
C ARG A 92 5.32 1.09 2.51
N PHE A 93 4.77 1.24 1.32
CA PHE A 93 4.93 0.29 0.24
C PHE A 93 6.41 0.08 -0.11
N ALA A 94 7.16 1.15 -0.38
CA ALA A 94 8.57 1.07 -0.75
C ALA A 94 9.42 0.37 0.33
N TRP A 95 9.21 0.72 1.60
CA TRP A 95 9.94 0.08 2.70
C TRP A 95 9.62 -1.42 2.77
N LEU A 96 8.35 -1.80 2.71
CA LEU A 96 7.94 -3.21 2.77
C LEU A 96 8.42 -4.02 1.57
N ARG A 97 8.39 -3.44 0.36
CA ARG A 97 8.97 -4.01 -0.87
C ARG A 97 10.45 -4.33 -0.66
N ASP A 98 11.22 -3.35 -0.21
CA ASP A 98 12.67 -3.49 -0.01
C ASP A 98 13.01 -4.56 1.04
N HIS A 99 12.08 -4.85 1.95
CA HIS A 99 12.25 -5.83 3.02
C HIS A 99 11.59 -7.18 2.72
N GLY A 100 11.16 -7.41 1.47
CA GLY A 100 10.76 -8.72 0.97
C GLY A 100 9.27 -9.06 1.15
N LEU A 101 8.41 -8.06 1.39
CA LEU A 101 6.97 -8.30 1.33
C LEU A 101 6.57 -8.71 -0.09
N ARG A 102 5.73 -9.74 -0.22
CA ARG A 102 5.34 -10.31 -1.53
C ARG A 102 3.96 -9.88 -2.01
N ALA A 103 3.03 -9.66 -1.08
CA ALA A 103 1.70 -9.17 -1.37
C ALA A 103 1.17 -8.27 -0.25
N LEU A 104 0.30 -7.33 -0.60
CA LEU A 104 -0.42 -6.48 0.36
C LEU A 104 -1.80 -6.09 -0.17
N PRO A 105 -2.79 -5.85 0.70
CA PRO A 105 -4.01 -5.19 0.29
C PRO A 105 -3.75 -3.71 -0.01
N VAL A 106 -4.35 -3.22 -1.08
CA VAL A 106 -4.35 -1.81 -1.48
C VAL A 106 -5.78 -1.36 -1.75
N GLU A 107 -6.10 -0.16 -1.29
CA GLU A 107 -7.34 0.52 -1.64
C GLU A 107 -7.18 1.17 -3.01
N VAL A 108 -8.15 0.94 -3.88
CA VAL A 108 -8.13 1.43 -5.26
C VAL A 108 -9.39 2.21 -5.56
N HIS A 109 -9.24 3.37 -6.20
CA HIS A 109 -10.39 4.15 -6.66
C HIS A 109 -11.26 3.30 -7.61
N GLU A 110 -12.59 3.42 -7.50
CA GLU A 110 -13.54 2.58 -8.26
C GLU A 110 -13.24 2.59 -9.78
N ASP A 111 -12.99 3.77 -10.35
CA ASP A 111 -12.64 3.94 -11.77
C ASP A 111 -11.35 3.22 -12.21
N SER A 112 -10.46 2.92 -11.27
CA SER A 112 -9.19 2.21 -11.54
C SER A 112 -9.25 0.71 -11.28
N LEU A 113 -10.35 0.21 -10.68
CA LEU A 113 -10.43 -1.15 -10.14
C LEU A 113 -10.03 -2.23 -11.13
N GLU A 114 -10.65 -2.25 -12.32
CA GLU A 114 -10.42 -3.33 -13.30
C GLU A 114 -9.02 -3.27 -13.91
N VAL A 115 -8.46 -2.05 -14.07
CA VAL A 115 -7.07 -1.87 -14.53
C VAL A 115 -6.09 -2.34 -13.46
N CYS A 116 -6.33 -2.00 -12.19
CA CYS A 116 -5.52 -2.46 -11.06
C CYS A 116 -5.53 -3.99 -10.96
N LYS A 117 -6.71 -4.61 -11.06
CA LYS A 117 -6.86 -6.08 -11.06
C LYS A 117 -6.02 -6.72 -12.15
N THR A 118 -6.19 -6.24 -13.38
CA THR A 118 -5.46 -6.76 -14.55
C THR A 118 -3.96 -6.58 -14.42
N SER A 119 -3.51 -5.48 -13.81
CA SER A 119 -2.10 -5.09 -13.78
C SER A 119 -1.30 -5.79 -12.69
N PHE A 120 -1.89 -5.98 -11.50
CA PHE A 120 -1.12 -6.44 -10.34
C PHE A 120 -1.91 -7.21 -9.27
N GLU A 121 -3.17 -7.59 -9.49
CA GLU A 121 -3.87 -8.44 -8.50
C GLU A 121 -3.22 -9.81 -8.36
N THR A 122 -3.23 -10.33 -7.13
CA THR A 122 -2.75 -11.67 -6.79
C THR A 122 -3.71 -12.37 -5.84
N SER A 123 -3.68 -13.69 -5.84
CA SER A 123 -4.34 -14.54 -4.84
C SER A 123 -3.53 -14.70 -3.56
N GLU A 124 -2.26 -14.27 -3.54
CA GLU A 124 -1.41 -14.35 -2.36
C GLU A 124 -1.91 -13.41 -1.24
N ARG A 125 -1.82 -13.88 0.01
CA ARG A 125 -2.22 -13.14 1.22
C ARG A 125 -1.07 -13.18 2.22
N VAL A 126 -0.54 -12.01 2.58
CA VAL A 126 0.48 -11.86 3.61
C VAL A 126 -0.10 -11.00 4.75
N GLY A 127 -0.25 -11.61 5.92
CA GLY A 127 -1.02 -11.06 7.02
C GLY A 127 -2.55 -11.18 6.83
N ARG A 128 -3.30 -10.43 7.63
CA ARG A 128 -4.77 -10.41 7.63
C ARG A 128 -5.30 -9.03 7.26
N PHE A 129 -6.36 -8.98 6.45
CA PHE A 129 -7.10 -7.75 6.19
C PHE A 129 -8.39 -7.70 7.03
N ASP A 130 -8.51 -6.64 7.82
CA ASP A 130 -9.68 -6.30 8.63
C ASP A 130 -10.37 -5.09 8.01
N PRO A 131 -11.50 -5.25 7.31
CA PRO A 131 -12.06 -4.20 6.43
C PRO A 131 -12.57 -2.93 7.14
N VAL A 132 -12.42 -2.78 8.46
CA VAL A 132 -12.73 -1.56 9.20
C VAL A 132 -11.87 -1.53 10.48
N ALA A 133 -11.11 -0.46 10.73
CA ALA A 133 -10.58 -0.21 12.06
C ALA A 133 -11.77 0.13 12.99
N ARG A 134 -12.15 -0.82 13.85
CA ARG A 134 -13.16 -0.61 14.90
C ARG A 134 -12.64 0.30 16.01
#